data_AF-A0A7X6UJW9-F1
#
_entry.id   AF-A0A7X6UJW9-F1
#
_cell.length_a   1.000
_cell.length_b   1.000
_cell.length_c   1.000
_cell.angle_alpha   90.00
_cell.angle_beta   90.00
_cell.angle_gamma   90.00
#
_symmetry.space_group_name_H-M   'P 1'
#
loop_
_entity.id
_entity.type
_entity.pdbx_description
1 polymer ?
#
loop_
_entity_poly.entity_id
_entity_poly.type
_entity_poly.pdbx_seq_one_letter_code
_entity_poly.pdbx_strand_id
1 'polypeptide(L)' 'FRGALDVRASDINDAMMIAAARAIAGLVSSEELAADYVIPSPFDPRVAKAVAEAVAKAARETGVARI' A
#
# COMPACT_ATOMS: atom_id res chain seq x y z
N PHE A 1 6.35 4.18 1.34
CA PHE A 1 7.62 4.59 0.70
C PHE A 1 8.46 3.43 0.19
N ARG A 2 8.73 2.38 0.99
CA ARG A 2 9.61 1.26 0.60
C ARG A 2 9.33 0.70 -0.81
N GLY A 3 8.07 0.44 -1.15
CA GLY A 3 7.68 -0.04 -2.49
C GLY A 3 8.11 0.86 -3.66
N ALA A 4 8.02 2.18 -3.50
CA ALA A 4 8.48 3.13 -4.52
C ALA A 4 10.01 3.10 -4.68
N LEU A 5 10.74 2.93 -3.57
CA LEU A 5 12.20 2.80 -3.58
C LEU A 5 12.67 1.48 -4.19
N ASP A 6 11.97 0.38 -3.88
CA ASP A 6 12.29 -0.96 -4.38
C ASP A 6 12.22 -1.05 -5.91
N VAL A 7 11.34 -0.26 -6.54
CA VAL A 7 11.18 -0.23 -8.01
C VAL A 7 11.81 1.01 -8.67
N ARG A 8 12.55 1.80 -7.87
CA ARG A 8 13.17 3.06 -8.30
C ARG A 8 12.19 3.98 -9.04
N ALA A 9 10.97 4.12 -8.52
CA ALA A 9 9.95 4.96 -9.13
C ALA A 9 10.51 6.36 -9.43
N SER A 10 10.21 6.91 -10.61
CA SER A 10 10.60 8.28 -10.98
C SER A 10 9.70 9.33 -10.33
N ASP A 11 8.48 8.95 -9.93
CA ASP A 11 7.48 9.82 -9.34
C ASP A 11 6.52 9.03 -8.42
N ILE A 12 5.74 9.74 -7.59
CA ILE A 12 4.63 9.19 -6.81
C ILE A 12 3.31 9.74 -7.36
N ASN A 13 2.49 8.87 -7.95
CA ASN A 13 1.21 9.26 -8.55
C ASN A 13 -0.01 8.80 -7.73
N ASP A 14 -1.19 9.26 -8.15
CA ASP A 14 -2.47 8.95 -7.49
C ASP A 14 -2.76 7.45 -7.45
N ALA A 15 -2.41 6.70 -8.51
CA ALA A 15 -2.62 5.26 -8.54
C ALA A 15 -1.83 4.55 -7.43
N MET A 16 -0.59 4.98 -7.17
CA MET A 16 0.23 4.47 -6.07
C MET A 16 -0.37 4.80 -4.70
N MET A 17 -0.93 6.01 -4.53
CA MET A 17 -1.58 6.42 -3.28
C MET A 17 -2.86 5.63 -3.03
N ILE A 18 -3.70 5.47 -4.05
CA ILE A 18 -4.92 4.66 -3.99
C ILE A 18 -4.57 3.18 -3.71
N ALA A 19 -3.51 2.65 -4.32
CA ALA A 19 -3.05 1.29 -4.07
C ALA A 19 -2.60 1.10 -2.61
N ALA A 20 -1.87 2.07 -2.05
CA ALA A 20 -1.49 2.05 -0.63
C ALA A 20 -2.72 2.07 0.29
N ALA A 21 -3.70 2.95 0.02
CA ALA A 21 -4.92 3.05 0.81
C ALA A 21 -5.73 1.74 0.77
N ARG A 22 -5.88 1.15 -0.42
CA ARG A 22 -6.55 -0.15 -0.59
C ARG A 22 -5.81 -1.28 0.11
N ALA A 23 -4.47 -1.28 0.09
CA ALA A 23 -3.67 -2.28 0.79
C ALA A 23 -3.85 -2.18 2.31
N ILE A 24 -3.91 -0.97 2.88
CA ILE A 24 -4.18 -0.78 4.31
C ILE A 24 -5.60 -1.23 4.66
N ALA A 25 -6.59 -0.80 3.89
CA ALA A 25 -7.99 -1.14 4.13
C ALA A 25 -8.23 -2.67 4.02
N GLY A 26 -7.57 -3.33 3.07
CA GLY A 26 -7.69 -4.77 2.86
C GLY A 26 -7.04 -5.64 3.95
N LEU A 27 -6.34 -5.05 4.93
CA LEU A 27 -5.79 -5.78 6.08
C LEU A 27 -6.78 -5.95 7.23
N VAL A 28 -7.92 -5.25 7.20
CA VAL A 28 -9.01 -5.42 8.16
C VAL A 28 -10.08 -6.26 7.48
N SER A 29 -10.35 -7.45 8.02
CA SER A 29 -11.41 -8.30 7.49
C SER A 29 -12.79 -7.77 7.89
N SER A 30 -13.83 -8.17 7.16
CA SER A 30 -15.22 -7.79 7.48
C SER A 30 -15.63 -8.21 8.90
N GLU A 31 -15.05 -9.30 9.41
CA GLU A 31 -15.28 -9.84 10.74
C GLU A 31 -14.53 -9.06 11.83
N GLU A 32 -13.42 -8.42 11.48
CA GLU A 32 -12.63 -7.57 12.38
C GLU A 32 -13.19 -6.14 12.47
N LEU A 33 -13.99 -5.71 11.49
CA LEU A 33 -14.57 -4.36 11.45
C LEU A 33 -15.46 -4.11 12.67
N ALA A 34 -15.13 -3.06 13.40
CA ALA A 34 -15.90 -2.57 14.54
C ALA A 34 -15.94 -1.04 14.52
N ALA A 35 -16.84 -0.45 15.31
CA ALA A 35 -16.97 1.01 15.40
C ALA A 35 -15.67 1.69 15.85
N ASP A 36 -14.84 0.99 16.61
CA ASP A 36 -13.53 1.40 17.12
C ASP A 36 -12.34 0.77 16.36
N TYR A 37 -12.60 -0.06 15.34
CA TYR A 37 -11.57 -0.73 14.54
C TYR A 37 -11.91 -0.70 13.05
N VAL A 38 -11.48 0.37 12.39
CA VAL A 38 -11.71 0.62 10.95
C VAL A 38 -10.43 0.67 10.12
N ILE A 39 -9.26 0.68 10.79
CA ILE A 39 -7.93 0.76 10.18
C ILE A 39 -6.97 -0.06 11.07
N PRO A 40 -6.00 -0.81 10.52
CA PRO A 40 -5.08 -1.59 11.34
C PRO A 40 -4.18 -0.66 12.17
N SER A 41 -3.62 -1.21 13.25
CA SER A 41 -2.63 -0.52 14.07
C SER A 41 -1.46 -0.03 13.20
N PRO A 42 -0.89 1.17 13.48
CA PRO A 42 0.31 1.65 12.80
C PRO A 42 1.53 0.74 13.00
N PHE A 43 1.51 -0.13 14.02
CA PHE A 43 2.55 -1.12 14.30
C PHE A 43 2.19 -2.53 13.85
N ASP A 44 1.08 -2.72 13.11
CA ASP A 44 0.75 -4.01 12.54
C ASP A 44 1.85 -4.42 11.54
N PRO A 45 2.56 -5.55 11.77
CA PRO A 45 3.70 -5.95 10.95
C PRO A 45 3.31 -6.28 9.50
N ARG A 46 2.01 -6.52 9.23
CA ARG A 46 1.49 -6.80 7.89
C ARG A 46 1.45 -5.55 7.02
N VAL A 47 1.27 -4.36 7.61
CA VAL A 47 1.07 -3.09 6.89
C VAL A 47 2.26 -2.74 6.00
N ALA A 48 3.48 -2.78 6.55
CA ALA A 48 4.67 -2.35 5.83
C ALA A 48 4.90 -3.16 4.54
N LYS A 49 4.75 -4.50 4.63
CA LYS A 49 4.92 -5.39 3.49
C LYS A 49 3.79 -5.22 2.47
N ALA A 50 2.53 -5.25 2.91
CA ALA A 50 1.38 -5.14 2.01
C ALA A 50 1.38 -3.82 1.22
N VAL A 51 1.66 -2.70 1.89
CA VAL A 51 1.75 -1.39 1.24
C VAL A 51 2.91 -1.32 0.27
N ALA A 52 4.09 -1.86 0.63
CA ALA A 52 5.23 -1.87 -0.27
C ALA A 52 4.96 -2.64 -1.56
N GLU A 53 4.38 -3.84 -1.46
CA GLU A 53 4.02 -4.67 -2.61
C GLU A 53 2.98 -3.97 -3.52
N ALA A 54 1.92 -3.42 -2.93
CA ALA A 54 0.86 -2.73 -3.67
C ALA A 54 1.38 -1.47 -4.40
N VAL A 55 2.20 -0.65 -3.72
CA VAL A 55 2.78 0.56 -4.30
C VAL A 55 3.77 0.21 -5.42
N ALA A 56 4.62 -0.81 -5.21
CA ALA A 56 5.57 -1.28 -6.21
C ALA A 56 4.85 -1.78 -7.48
N LYS A 57 3.74 -2.52 -7.30
CA LYS A 57 2.89 -2.97 -8.41
C LYS A 57 2.29 -1.79 -9.16
N ALA A 58 1.65 -0.85 -8.47
CA ALA A 58 1.03 0.32 -9.09
C ALA A 58 2.05 1.16 -9.87
N ALA A 59 3.25 1.37 -9.31
CA ALA A 59 4.32 2.09 -9.98
C ALA A 59 4.74 1.45 -11.31
N ARG A 60 4.77 0.11 -11.38
CA ARG A 60 5.06 -0.63 -12.63
C ARG A 60 3.92 -0.51 -13.63
N GLU A 61 2.69 -0.65 -13.18
CA GLU A 61 1.49 -0.57 -14.03
C GLU A 61 1.32 0.82 -14.66
N THR A 62 1.68 1.89 -13.94
CA THR A 62 1.62 3.26 -14.46
C THR A 62 2.90 3.73 -15.15
N GLY A 63 3.90 2.86 -15.33
CA GLY A 63 5.12 3.17 -16.08
C GLY A 63 6.10 4.14 -15.41
N VAL A 64 5.97 4.38 -14.10
CA VAL A 64 6.92 5.22 -13.35
C VAL A 64 8.04 4.40 -12.70
N ALA A 65 7.89 3.07 -12.60
CA ALA A 65 8.95 2.17 -12.17
C ALA A 65 10.07 2.09 -13.20
N ARG A 66 11.32 2.00 -12.72
CA ARG A 66 12.51 1.87 -13.57
C ARG A 66 13.17 0.49 -13.49
N ILE A 67 12.66 -0.40 -12.62
CA ILE A 67 13.05 -1.81 -12.47
C ILE A 67 11.87 -2.71 -12.04
#